data_AF-A0A1B1UJ33-F1
#
_entry.id   AF-A0A1B1UJ33-F1
#
_cell.length_a   1.000
_cell.length_b   1.000
_cell.length_c   1.000
_cell.angle_alpha   90.00
_cell.angle_beta   90.00
_cell.angle_gamma   90.00
#
_symmetry.space_group_name_H-M   'P 1'
#
loop_
_entity.id
_entity.type
_entity.pdbx_description
1 polymer ?
#
loop_
_entity_poly.entity_id
_entity_poly.type
_entity_poly.pdbx_seq_one_letter_code
_entity_poly.pdbx_strand_id
1 'polypeptide(L)' 'MQHLRGRGWVKAFLLPSSEKLNQNLLGKGWIEQHRNESDVAYRITEKGLDAKQAPVRLL' A
#
# COMPACT_ATOMS: atom_id res chain seq x y z
N MET A 1 5.41 3.99 22.82
CA MET A 1 5.78 4.45 21.46
C MET A 1 5.04 3.61 20.40
N GLN A 2 3.75 3.87 20.13
CA GLN A 2 2.89 2.95 19.35
C GLN A 2 2.04 3.61 18.23
N HIS A 3 2.31 4.86 17.81
CA HIS A 3 1.39 5.56 16.89
C HIS A 3 1.82 5.63 15.41
N LEU A 4 2.89 4.94 14.97
CA LEU A 4 3.35 4.99 13.56
C LEU A 4 3.54 3.63 12.88
N ARG A 5 2.77 2.60 13.25
CA ARG A 5 2.74 1.32 12.51
C ARG A 5 1.32 1.03 12.02
N GLY A 6 0.96 1.52 10.83
CA GLY A 6 -0.08 0.84 10.06
C GLY A 6 -1.00 1.64 9.15
N ARG A 7 -1.01 2.99 9.16
CA ARG A 7 -1.98 3.78 8.35
C ARG A 7 -1.44 5.13 7.84
N GLY A 8 -0.12 5.32 7.81
CA GLY A 8 0.50 6.54 7.26
C GLY A 8 0.58 6.51 5.74
N TRP A 9 0.55 7.69 5.12
CA TRP A 9 0.88 7.85 3.71
C TRP A 9 2.38 7.71 3.49
N VAL A 10 2.79 6.91 2.51
CA VAL A 10 4.18 6.70 2.09
C VAL A 10 4.35 7.26 0.70
N LYS A 11 5.32 8.16 0.51
CA LYS A 11 5.60 8.76 -0.80
C LYS A 11 6.06 7.69 -1.80
N ALA A 12 5.60 7.80 -3.04
CA ALA A 12 5.85 6.83 -4.10
C ALA A 12 7.34 6.60 -4.39
N PHE A 13 8.17 7.65 -4.29
CA PHE A 13 9.61 7.55 -4.53
C PHE A 13 10.35 6.73 -3.45
N LEU A 14 9.73 6.51 -2.28
CA LEU A 14 10.26 5.65 -1.23
C LEU A 14 9.89 4.17 -1.43
N LEU A 15 9.00 3.87 -2.38
CA LEU A 15 8.54 2.52 -2.68
C LEU A 15 9.28 1.96 -3.90
N PRO A 16 9.35 0.62 -4.03
CA PRO A 16 9.87 -0.01 -5.24
C PRO A 16 9.11 0.50 -6.47
N SER A 17 9.87 0.86 -7.51
CA SER A 17 9.35 1.44 -8.76
C SER A 17 8.69 0.37 -9.65
N SER A 18 7.63 -0.26 -9.16
CA SER A 18 6.85 -1.25 -9.93
C SER A 18 5.43 -0.75 -10.15
N GLU A 19 5.20 -0.16 -11.31
CA GLU A 19 3.87 0.33 -11.69
C GLU A 19 2.84 -0.81 -11.76
N LYS A 20 3.23 -1.97 -12.30
CA LYS A 20 2.36 -3.16 -12.36
C LYS A 20 1.94 -3.63 -10.97
N LEU A 21 2.85 -3.63 -10.00
CA LEU A 21 2.53 -3.97 -8.62
C LEU A 21 1.54 -2.97 -8.04
N ASN A 22 1.83 -1.67 -8.18
CA ASN A 22 0.98 -0.61 -7.64
C ASN A 22 -0.44 -0.67 -8.22
N GLN A 23 -0.58 -0.87 -9.53
CA GLN A 23 -1.89 -1.04 -10.18
C GLN A 23 -2.64 -2.28 -9.67
N ASN A 24 -1.96 -3.41 -9.47
CA ASN A 24 -2.58 -4.62 -8.93
C ASN A 24 -3.06 -4.41 -7.47
N LEU A 25 -2.23 -3.80 -6.63
CA LEU A 25 -2.56 -3.50 -5.24
C LEU A 25 -3.73 -2.52 -5.14
N LEU A 26 -3.77 -1.49 -6.00
CA LEU A 26 -4.89 -0.56 -6.13
C LEU A 26 -6.16 -1.27 -6.60
N GLY A 27 -6.06 -2.08 -7.66
CA GLY A 27 -7.20 -2.83 -8.21
C GLY A 27 -7.83 -3.81 -7.23
N LYS A 28 -7.04 -4.36 -6.29
CA LYS A 28 -7.53 -5.20 -5.19
C LYS A 28 -8.12 -4.40 -4.03
N GLY A 29 -7.91 -3.08 -3.99
CA GLY A 29 -8.27 -2.22 -2.87
C GLY A 29 -7.41 -2.46 -1.63
N TRP A 30 -6.19 -2.98 -1.79
CA TRP A 30 -5.26 -3.25 -0.68
C TRP A 30 -4.45 -2.01 -0.31
N ILE A 31 -4.28 -1.08 -1.25
CA ILE A 31 -3.74 0.25 -1.00
C ILE A 31 -4.67 1.29 -1.59
N GLU A 32 -4.56 2.51 -1.10
CA GLU A 32 -5.14 3.73 -1.68
C GLU A 32 -4.02 4.63 -2.19
N GLN A 33 -4.33 5.43 -3.21
CA GLN A 33 -3.43 6.43 -3.76
C GLN A 33 -3.95 7.83 -3.44
N HIS A 34 -3.05 8.70 -3.00
CA HIS A 34 -3.25 10.13 -2.93
C HIS A 34 -2.28 10.80 -3.90
N ARG A 35 -2.81 11.59 -4.84
CA ARG A 35 -2.02 12.35 -5.81
C ARG A 35 -2.29 13.83 -5.57
N ASN A 36 -1.24 14.59 -5.32
CA ASN A 36 -1.26 16.05 -5.44
C ASN A 36 -0.49 16.47 -6.71
N GLU A 37 -0.36 17.77 -6.94
CA GLU A 37 0.26 18.31 -8.17
C GLU A 37 1.73 17.91 -8.36
N SER A 38 2.45 17.56 -7.28
CA SER A 38 3.90 17.32 -7.32
C SER A 38 4.34 15.95 -6.81
N ASP A 39 3.46 15.22 -6.14
CA ASP A 39 3.78 14.01 -5.39
C ASP A 39 2.63 13.00 -5.46
N VAL A 40 3.03 11.72 -5.47
CA VAL A 40 2.14 10.58 -5.28
C VAL A 40 2.50 9.92 -3.96
N ALA A 41 1.49 9.56 -3.17
CA ALA A 41 1.66 8.78 -1.95
C ALA A 41 0.64 7.62 -1.92
N TYR A 42 1.00 6.57 -1.19
CA TYR A 42 0.19 5.38 -1.02
C TYR A 42 0.00 5.08 0.46
N ARG A 43 -1.14 4.49 0.81
CA ARG A 43 -1.42 4.00 2.16
C ARG A 43 -2.05 2.63 2.08
N ILE A 44 -1.70 1.73 3.00
CA ILE A 44 -2.36 0.43 3.12
C ILE A 44 -3.77 0.59 3.71
N THR A 45 -4.76 -0.09 3.13
CA THR A 45 -6.13 -0.10 3.64
C THR A 45 -6.28 -1.17 4.73
N GLU A 46 -7.42 -1.17 5.44
CA GLU A 46 -7.75 -2.28 6.35
C GLU A 46 -7.82 -3.61 5.58
N LYS A 47 -8.46 -3.63 4.41
CA LYS A 47 -8.49 -4.80 3.52
C LYS A 47 -7.09 -5.28 3.11
N GLY A 48 -6.16 -4.36 2.86
CA GLY A 48 -4.77 -4.68 2.56
C GLY A 48 -4.02 -5.25 3.76
N LEU A 49 -4.31 -4.75 4.98
CA LEU A 49 -3.75 -5.30 6.22
C LEU A 49 -4.24 -6.74 6.45
N ASP A 50 -5.54 -7.00 6.24
CA ASP A 50 -6.11 -8.34 6.35
C ASP A 50 -5.48 -9.30 5.33
N ALA A 51 -5.34 -8.85 4.07
CA ALA A 51 -4.71 -9.62 3.01
C ALA A 51 -3.22 -9.93 3.31
N LYS A 52 -2.50 -9.02 3.98
CA LYS A 52 -1.12 -9.24 4.41
C LYS A 52 -1.01 -10.28 5.53
N GLN A 53 -2.02 -10.39 6.40
CA GLN A 53 -2.07 -11.39 7.47
C GLN A 53 -2.50 -12.77 6.98
N ALA A 54 -3.09 -12.85 5.79
CA ALA A 54 -3.50 -14.12 5.22
C ALA A 54 -2.28 -15.05 5.04
N PRO A 55 -2.38 -16.33 5.47
CA PRO A 55 -1.29 -17.27 5.30
C PRO A 55 -1.00 -17.46 3.81
N VAL A 56 0.26 -17.25 3.43
CA VAL A 56 0.74 -17.63 2.10
C VAL A 56 0.70 -19.14 2.04
N ARG A 57 -0.24 -19.70 1.29
CA ARG A 57 -0.21 -21.14 0.97
C ARG A 57 0.99 -21.37 0.05
N LEU A 58 2.05 -21.95 0.62
CA LEU A 58 3.08 -22.61 -0.16
C LEU A 58 2.44 -23.90 -0.69
N LEU A 59 2.04 -23.88 -1.96
CA LEU A 59 1.63 -25.07 -2.71
C LEU A 59 2.87 -25.72 -3.32
#